data_AF-A0A6I7Q139-F1
#
_entry.id   AF-A0A6I7Q139-F1
#
_cell.length_a   1.000
_cell.length_b   1.000
_cell.length_c   1.000
_cell.angle_alpha   90.00
_cell.angle_beta   90.00
_cell.angle_gamma   90.00
#
_symmetry.space_group_name_H-M   'P 1'
#
loop_
_entity.id
_entity.type
_entity.pdbx_description
1 polymer ?
#
loop_
_entity_poly.entity_id
_entity_poly.type
_entity_poly.pdbx_seq_one_letter_code
_entity_poly.pdbx_strand_id
1 'polypeptide(L)' 'MPDTNGIDILEQLHARDRMPQVIVITGAAELLDELSPRLAAIGVAAVIRKPFLFAEVDAALARLR' A
#
# COMPACT_ATOMS: atom_id res chain seq x y z
N MET A 1 2.57 11.68 2.05
CA MET A 1 2.40 13.07 1.54
C MET A 1 2.87 14.00 2.63
N PRO A 2 3.45 15.17 2.31
CA PRO A 2 4.01 16.07 3.33
C PRO A 2 3.01 16.37 4.47
N ASP A 3 1.71 16.43 4.15
CA ASP A 3 0.67 16.77 5.13
C ASP A 3 -0.26 15.60 5.51
N THR A 4 -0.04 14.39 4.97
CA THR A 4 -0.92 13.23 5.23
C THR A 4 -0.18 11.92 5.08
N ASN A 5 -0.42 11.00 6.00
CA ASN A 5 0.03 9.63 5.89
C ASN A 5 -0.84 8.89 4.87
N GLY A 6 -0.21 8.23 3.89
CA GLY A 6 -0.93 7.50 2.85
C GLY A 6 -1.84 6.42 3.42
N ILE A 7 -1.47 5.81 4.55
CA ILE A 7 -2.25 4.74 5.18
C ILE A 7 -3.55 5.25 5.77
N ASP A 8 -3.53 6.44 6.39
CA ASP A 8 -4.74 7.03 6.97
C ASP A 8 -5.77 7.36 5.88
N ILE A 9 -5.32 7.68 4.66
CA ILE A 9 -6.20 7.84 3.49
C ILE A 9 -6.84 6.50 3.12
N LEU A 10 -6.06 5.42 3.11
CA LEU A 10 -6.58 4.09 2.78
C LEU A 10 -7.60 3.60 3.83
N GLU A 11 -7.37 3.86 5.11
CA GLU A 11 -8.32 3.55 6.18
C GLU A 11 -9.63 4.32 6.00
N GLN A 12 -9.56 5.60 5.63
CA GLN A 12 -10.77 6.39 5.34
C GLN A 12 -11.54 5.89 4.11
N LEU A 13 -10.84 5.41 3.07
CA LEU A 13 -11.47 4.82 1.88
C LEU A 13 -12.10 3.47 2.20
N HIS A 14 -11.42 2.63 2.96
CA HIS A 14 -11.91 1.34 3.43
C HIS A 14 -13.15 1.49 4.33
N ALA A 15 -13.11 2.40 5.30
CA ALA A 15 -14.25 2.68 6.20
C ALA A 15 -15.52 3.20 5.49
N ARG A 16 -15.35 3.74 4.27
CA ARG A 16 -16.47 4.22 3.44
C ARG A 16 -16.93 3.18 2.41
N ASP A 17 -16.38 1.97 2.44
CA ASP A 17 -16.61 0.90 1.45
C ASP A 17 -16.34 1.37 0.00
N ARG A 18 -15.30 2.19 -0.17
CA ARG A 18 -14.91 2.79 -1.46
C ARG A 18 -13.45 2.49 -1.81
N MET A 19 -12.97 1.32 -1.39
CA MET A 19 -11.57 0.93 -1.54
C MET A 19 -11.25 0.55 -2.99
N PRO A 20 -10.37 1.29 -3.70
CA PRO A 20 -9.88 0.85 -4.99
C PRO A 20 -8.82 -0.24 -4.82
N GLN A 21 -8.43 -0.90 -5.92
CA GLN A 21 -7.22 -1.71 -5.92
C GLN A 21 -5.99 -0.81 -5.71
N VAL A 22 -5.25 -1.04 -4.61
CA VAL A 22 -4.12 -0.20 -4.21
C VAL A 22 -2.83 -0.99 -4.15
N ILE A 23 -1.77 -0.41 -4.72
CA ILE A 23 -0.38 -0.82 -4.50
C ILE A 23 0.27 0.26 -3.62
N VAL A 24 0.84 -0.15 -2.49
CA VAL A 24 1.57 0.76 -1.59
C VAL A 24 3.05 0.73 -1.94
N ILE A 25 3.68 1.90 -2.08
CA ILE A 25 5.12 2.01 -2.30
C ILE A 25 5.72 2.77 -1.11
N THR A 26 6.57 2.12 -0.31
CA THR A 26 7.13 2.69 0.93
C THR A 26 8.64 2.68 0.96
N GLY A 27 9.25 3.74 1.48
CA GLY A 27 10.69 3.76 1.83
C GLY A 27 10.95 3.53 3.32
N ALA A 28 9.91 3.47 4.15
CA ALA A 28 10.03 3.26 5.59
C ALA A 28 9.95 1.75 5.87
N ALA A 29 11.04 1.04 5.61
CA ALA A 29 11.09 -0.41 5.79
C ALA A 29 10.99 -0.79 7.26
N GLU A 30 11.39 0.10 8.18
CA GLU A 30 11.34 -0.14 9.62
C GLU A 30 9.91 -0.11 10.16
N LEU A 31 9.03 0.64 9.49
CA LEU A 31 7.62 0.78 9.88
C LEU A 31 6.74 -0.30 9.24
N LEU A 32 7.27 -1.12 8.33
CA LEU A 32 6.47 -2.12 7.62
C LEU A 32 5.88 -3.17 8.57
N ASP A 33 6.61 -3.60 9.58
CA ASP A 33 6.12 -4.60 10.53
C ASP A 33 4.94 -4.04 11.34
N GLU A 34 5.02 -2.76 11.74
CA GLU A 34 3.94 -2.07 12.45
C GLU A 34 2.71 -1.81 11.56
N LEU A 35 2.95 -1.53 10.27
CA LEU A 35 1.91 -1.17 9.32
C LEU A 35 1.29 -2.39 8.64
N SER A 36 1.96 -3.54 8.64
CA SER A 36 1.50 -4.77 7.98
C SER A 36 0.11 -5.22 8.43
N PRO A 37 -0.24 -5.23 9.75
CA PRO A 37 -1.59 -5.56 10.19
C PRO A 37 -2.64 -4.60 9.64
N ARG A 38 -2.34 -3.29 9.61
CA ARG A 38 -3.25 -2.26 9.09
C ARG A 38 -3.47 -2.43 7.58
N LEU A 39 -2.39 -2.60 6.83
CA LEU A 39 -2.42 -2.81 5.38
C LEU A 39 -3.15 -4.10 5.00
N ALA A 40 -2.98 -5.18 5.78
CA ALA A 40 -3.69 -6.43 5.61
C ALA A 40 -5.20 -6.29 5.87
N ALA A 41 -5.59 -5.58 6.93
CA ALA A 41 -7.00 -5.32 7.24
C ALA A 41 -7.70 -4.51 6.15
N ILE A 42 -6.99 -3.55 5.54
CA ILE A 42 -7.49 -2.73 4.44
C ILE A 42 -7.63 -3.53 3.13
N GLY A 43 -6.82 -4.58 2.96
CA GLY A 43 -6.83 -5.43 1.76
C GLY A 43 -6.07 -4.83 0.58
N VAL A 44 -4.92 -4.19 0.81
CA VAL A 44 -4.08 -3.67 -0.29
C VAL A 44 -3.56 -4.82 -1.17
N ALA A 45 -3.47 -4.60 -2.48
CA ALA A 45 -3.12 -5.65 -3.43
C ALA A 45 -1.63 -6.00 -3.42
N ALA A 46 -0.77 -5.03 -3.13
CA ALA A 46 0.67 -5.24 -2.98
C ALA A 46 1.33 -4.13 -2.17
N VAL A 47 2.48 -4.44 -1.58
CA VAL A 47 3.37 -3.46 -0.95
C VAL A 47 4.77 -3.62 -1.54
N ILE A 48 5.35 -2.52 -2.05
CA ILE A 48 6.66 -2.47 -2.69
C ILE A 48 7.57 -1.57 -1.86
N ARG A 49 8.79 -2.04 -1.57
CA ARG A 49 9.78 -1.27 -0.80
C ARG A 49 10.67 -0.45 -1.71
N LYS A 50 11.06 0.74 -1.29
CA LYS A 50 12.09 1.55 -1.94
C LYS A 50 13.48 1.19 -1.40
N PRO A 51 14.54 1.22 -2.23
CA PRO A 51 14.46 1.30 -3.70
C PRO A 51 13.90 0.00 -4.29
N PHE A 52 13.20 0.12 -5.43
CA PHE A 52 12.63 -1.01 -6.17
C PHE A 52 13.07 -0.99 -7.64
N LEU A 53 12.95 -2.14 -8.29
CA LEU A 53 13.09 -2.33 -9.73
C LEU A 53 11.74 -2.19 -10.43
N PHE A 54 11.74 -1.75 -11.70
CA PHE A 54 10.52 -1.67 -12.51
C PHE A 54 9.79 -3.03 -12.61
N ALA A 55 10.54 -4.14 -12.67
CA ALA A 55 9.97 -5.47 -12.69
C ALA A 55 9.09 -5.80 -11.46
N GLU A 56 9.36 -5.19 -10.30
CA GLU A 56 8.53 -5.37 -9.10
C GLU A 56 7.17 -4.67 -9.23
N VAL A 57 7.14 -3.53 -9.94
CA VAL A 57 5.90 -2.82 -10.27
C VAL A 57 5.10 -3.63 -11.28
N ASP A 58 5.75 -4.15 -12.33
CA ASP A 58 5.08 -4.99 -13.34
C ASP A 58 4.45 -6.24 -12.71
N ALA A 59 5.17 -6.89 -11.80
CA ALA A 59 4.65 -8.04 -11.06
C ALA A 59 3.47 -7.68 -10.15
N ALA A 60 3.46 -6.48 -9.54
CA ALA A 60 2.32 -6.02 -8.75
C ALA A 60 1.10 -5.69 -9.61
N LEU A 61 1.29 -5.02 -10.75
CA LEU A 61 0.22 -4.70 -11.70
C LEU A 61 -0.40 -5.95 -12.32
N ALA A 62 0.39 -6.99 -12.57
CA ALA A 62 -0.12 -8.28 -13.06
C ALA A 62 -1.12 -8.95 -12.10
N ARG A 63 -1.07 -8.63 -10.80
CA ARG A 63 -2.02 -9.13 -9.79
C ARG A 63 -3.33 -8.36 -9.72
N LEU A 64 -3.41 -7.20 -10.38
CA LEU A 64 -4.62 -6.37 -10.43
C LEU A 64 -5.58 -6.74 -11.57
N ARG A 65 -5.15 -7.62 -12.48
CA ARG A 65 -5.90 -8.05 -13.67
C ARG A 65 -6.95 -9.11 -13.36
#